data_AF-A0A383EBN6-F1
#
_entry.id   AF-A0A383EBN6-F1
#
_cell.length_a   1.000
_cell.length_b   1.000
_cell.length_c   1.000
_cell.angle_alpha   90.00
_cell.angle_beta   90.00
_cell.angle_gamma   90.00
#
_symmetry.space_group_name_H-M   'P 1'
#
loop_
_entity.id
_entity.type
_entity.pdbx_description
1 polymer ?
#
loop_
_entity_poly.entity_id
_entity_poly.type
_entity_poly.pdbx_seq_one_letter_code
_entity_poly.pdbx_strand_id
1 'polypeptide(L)'
;TVEDCTTISVGGGDVYGCMDMDACNYDADATMDDGSCDYPDECSDCDGGCTCEVDCAGNCGGSAEVDECGDCNGDGPDMCWDGSYECDASDCPDQPGGSVEIHYNSDEAIAGFQFGVSGVDVTAASGGAAGSAGFTVSTGNNTVIGFSLTGATIAAGEGVLVVLDVTGSGDACLEDVIISDSSGNALDATVEDCTTISVGGGDVYGCTDMDACNYNADATADDGSCDYGSM
;
A
#
# COMPACT_ATOMS: atom_id res chain seq x y z
N THR A 1 -64.28 -82.03 5.80
CA THR A 1 -64.67 -80.61 5.75
C THR A 1 -63.48 -79.78 6.15
N VAL A 2 -63.10 -78.89 5.25
CA VAL A 2 -61.96 -77.95 5.23
C VAL A 2 -60.60 -78.58 4.89
N GLU A 3 -60.14 -78.19 3.70
CA GLU A 3 -58.82 -78.41 3.09
C GLU A 3 -57.85 -77.26 3.43
N ASP A 4 -56.56 -77.58 3.26
CA ASP A 4 -55.37 -76.73 3.15
C ASP A 4 -54.80 -75.97 4.36
N CYS A 5 -53.69 -76.52 4.88
CA CYS A 5 -52.68 -75.86 5.70
C CYS A 5 -51.52 -75.33 4.84
N THR A 6 -51.81 -74.52 3.82
CA THR A 6 -50.76 -73.81 3.08
C THR A 6 -51.13 -72.36 2.90
N THR A 7 -50.36 -71.49 3.56
CA THR A 7 -50.28 -70.03 3.36
C THR A 7 -51.57 -69.24 3.54
N ILE A 8 -51.76 -68.74 4.77
CA ILE A 8 -52.40 -67.44 4.95
C ILE A 8 -51.32 -66.38 4.67
N SER A 9 -51.28 -65.85 3.45
CA SER A 9 -50.83 -64.48 3.24
C SER A 9 -52.03 -63.60 3.56
N VAL A 10 -52.10 -63.10 4.81
CA VAL A 10 -52.96 -61.94 5.07
C VAL A 10 -52.29 -60.79 4.31
N GLY A 11 -52.85 -60.48 3.14
CA GLY A 11 -52.51 -59.27 2.40
C GLY A 11 -52.85 -58.07 3.26
N GLY A 12 -51.80 -57.48 3.81
CA GLY A 12 -51.79 -56.34 4.71
C GLY A 12 -50.40 -56.33 5.31
N GLY A 13 -49.38 -56.30 4.45
CA GLY A 13 -48.00 -56.21 4.91
C GLY A 13 -47.90 -54.95 5.77
N ASP A 14 -47.24 -55.07 6.92
CA ASP A 14 -46.99 -53.93 7.79
C ASP A 14 -46.37 -52.81 6.93
N VAL A 15 -47.05 -51.68 6.86
CA VAL A 15 -46.55 -50.50 6.16
C VAL A 15 -45.64 -49.79 7.16
N TYR A 16 -44.35 -49.84 6.89
CA TYR A 16 -43.32 -49.22 7.71
C TYR A 16 -43.13 -47.75 7.29
N GLY A 17 -43.16 -46.85 8.27
CA GLY A 17 -42.92 -45.42 8.07
C GLY A 17 -43.17 -44.62 9.34
N CYS A 18 -42.88 -43.32 9.31
CA CYS A 18 -43.04 -42.46 10.48
C CYS A 18 -44.52 -42.29 10.85
N MET A 19 -44.89 -42.70 12.07
CA MET A 19 -46.26 -42.57 12.59
C MET A 19 -46.50 -41.28 13.39
N ASP A 20 -45.46 -40.45 13.60
CA ASP A 20 -45.55 -39.21 14.34
C ASP A 20 -46.04 -38.06 13.44
N MET A 21 -47.14 -37.42 13.82
CA MET A 21 -47.76 -36.33 13.05
C MET A 21 -46.94 -35.04 13.10
N ASP A 22 -46.03 -34.90 14.07
CA ASP A 22 -45.15 -33.72 14.20
C ASP A 22 -43.84 -33.89 13.40
N ALA A 23 -43.62 -35.04 12.75
CA ALA A 23 -42.47 -35.31 11.90
C ALA A 23 -42.69 -34.86 10.45
N CYS A 24 -41.62 -34.42 9.79
CA CYS A 24 -41.60 -33.94 8.41
C CYS A 24 -41.91 -35.01 7.37
N ASN A 25 -41.67 -36.28 7.71
CA ASN A 25 -41.92 -37.43 6.86
C ASN A 25 -43.03 -38.34 7.40
N TYR A 26 -44.02 -37.75 8.10
CA TYR A 26 -45.22 -38.45 8.55
C TYR A 26 -45.91 -39.20 7.40
N ASP A 27 -46.13 -40.50 7.59
CA ASP A 27 -46.88 -41.35 6.66
C ASP A 27 -48.20 -41.79 7.31
N ALA A 28 -49.31 -41.28 6.78
CA ALA A 28 -50.65 -41.60 7.27
C ALA A 28 -51.07 -43.06 6.99
N ASP A 29 -50.40 -43.75 6.06
CA ASP A 29 -50.66 -45.14 5.70
C ASP A 29 -49.78 -46.13 6.49
N ALA A 30 -48.80 -45.63 7.26
CA ALA A 30 -47.94 -46.48 8.10
C ALA A 30 -48.73 -47.17 9.22
N THR A 31 -48.54 -48.48 9.34
CA THR A 31 -49.17 -49.31 10.38
C THR A 31 -48.18 -49.73 11.47
N MET A 32 -46.88 -49.48 11.26
CA MET A 32 -45.81 -49.73 12.23
C MET A 32 -44.67 -48.72 12.04
N ASP A 33 -44.23 -48.09 13.14
CA ASP A 33 -43.07 -47.17 13.14
C ASP A 33 -41.77 -47.94 12.90
N ASP A 34 -40.96 -47.43 11.97
CA ASP A 34 -39.64 -47.97 11.62
C ASP A 34 -38.47 -47.16 12.21
N GLY A 35 -38.79 -46.09 12.96
CA GLY A 35 -37.81 -45.19 13.55
C GLY A 35 -37.18 -44.24 12.53
N SER A 36 -37.77 -44.07 11.34
CA SER A 36 -37.28 -43.15 10.32
C SER A 36 -37.79 -41.71 10.47
N CYS A 37 -38.54 -41.38 11.53
CA CYS A 37 -39.10 -40.04 11.73
C CYS A 37 -38.02 -38.95 11.67
N ASP A 38 -38.21 -38.00 10.77
CA ASP A 38 -37.36 -36.84 10.58
C ASP A 38 -38.08 -35.61 11.11
N TYR A 39 -37.42 -34.84 11.95
CA TYR A 39 -38.02 -33.68 12.63
C TYR A 39 -37.31 -32.41 12.17
N PRO A 40 -38.02 -31.27 12.13
CA PRO A 40 -37.38 -30.03 11.75
C PRO A 40 -36.36 -29.61 12.82
N ASP A 41 -35.24 -29.02 12.40
CA ASP A 41 -34.26 -28.45 13.33
C ASP A 41 -34.88 -27.29 14.14
N GLU A 42 -34.29 -26.95 15.28
CA GLU A 42 -34.81 -25.98 16.29
C GLU A 42 -35.18 -24.58 15.74
N CYS A 43 -34.79 -24.27 14.51
CA CYS A 43 -35.06 -23.00 13.83
C CYS A 43 -35.65 -23.15 12.42
N SER A 44 -35.90 -24.36 11.92
CA SER A 44 -36.46 -24.61 10.59
C SER A 44 -37.87 -25.21 10.67
N ASP A 45 -38.61 -25.15 9.58
CA ASP A 45 -39.79 -26.00 9.36
C ASP A 45 -39.50 -27.14 8.38
N CYS A 46 -40.46 -28.04 8.22
CA CYS A 46 -40.34 -29.20 7.32
C CYS A 46 -40.30 -28.85 5.83
N ASP A 47 -40.64 -27.62 5.45
CA ASP A 47 -40.56 -27.12 4.07
C ASP A 47 -39.24 -26.35 3.82
N GLY A 48 -38.34 -26.30 4.80
CA GLY A 48 -37.07 -25.56 4.75
C GLY A 48 -37.23 -24.05 4.99
N GLY A 49 -38.39 -23.62 5.49
CA GLY A 49 -38.65 -22.26 5.94
C GLY A 49 -37.98 -21.99 7.30
N CYS A 50 -37.58 -20.73 7.51
CA CYS A 50 -37.02 -20.28 8.78
C CYS A 50 -38.15 -19.88 9.74
N THR A 51 -38.20 -20.51 10.91
CA THR A 51 -39.23 -20.25 11.93
C THR A 51 -38.78 -19.26 13.00
N CYS A 52 -37.48 -18.96 13.06
CA CYS A 52 -36.90 -17.98 13.96
C CYS A 52 -36.36 -16.76 13.19
N GLU A 53 -35.67 -15.84 13.86
CA GLU A 53 -35.10 -14.67 13.19
C GLU A 53 -33.93 -15.07 12.30
N VAL A 54 -33.88 -14.50 11.10
CA VAL A 54 -32.76 -14.64 10.17
C VAL A 54 -31.75 -13.57 10.52
N ASP A 55 -30.51 -13.97 10.76
CA ASP A 55 -29.41 -13.05 11.03
C ASP A 55 -29.01 -12.26 9.77
N CYS A 56 -28.11 -11.29 9.90
CA CYS A 56 -27.70 -10.48 8.75
C CYS A 56 -26.92 -11.27 7.67
N ALA A 57 -26.45 -12.48 7.99
CA ALA A 57 -25.75 -13.37 7.07
C ALA A 57 -26.72 -14.33 6.35
N GLY A 58 -28.02 -14.21 6.60
CA GLY A 58 -29.04 -15.06 6.02
C GLY A 58 -29.18 -16.41 6.72
N ASN A 59 -28.55 -16.60 7.87
CA ASN A 59 -28.65 -17.83 8.64
C ASN A 59 -29.83 -17.77 9.60
N CYS A 60 -30.66 -18.80 9.56
CA CYS A 60 -31.78 -18.94 10.46
C CYS A 60 -31.29 -19.25 11.88
N GLY A 61 -31.63 -18.40 12.85
CA GLY A 61 -31.19 -18.55 14.23
C GLY A 61 -29.70 -18.27 14.45
N GLY A 62 -29.05 -17.66 13.47
CA GLY A 62 -27.67 -17.25 13.60
C GLY A 62 -27.52 -16.05 14.54
N SER A 63 -26.30 -15.81 14.97
CA SER A 63 -25.97 -14.71 15.89
C SER A 63 -25.26 -13.56 15.18
N ALA A 64 -25.32 -13.50 13.85
CA ALA A 64 -24.62 -12.46 13.10
C ALA A 64 -25.33 -11.12 13.26
N GLU A 65 -24.57 -10.11 13.69
CA GLU A 65 -25.08 -8.75 13.89
C GLU A 65 -24.45 -7.78 12.90
N VAL A 66 -25.21 -6.75 12.52
CA VAL A 66 -24.72 -5.68 11.64
C VAL A 66 -23.93 -4.71 12.50
N ASP A 67 -22.71 -4.39 12.09
CA ASP A 67 -21.87 -3.39 12.76
C ASP A 67 -22.28 -1.95 12.40
N GLU A 68 -21.57 -0.97 12.95
CA GLU A 68 -21.79 0.45 12.67
C GLU A 68 -21.53 0.85 11.20
N CYS A 69 -20.88 -0.02 10.43
CA CYS A 69 -20.58 0.14 9.01
C CYS A 69 -21.61 -0.49 8.09
N GLY A 70 -22.59 -1.21 8.64
CA GLY A 70 -23.60 -1.91 7.86
C GLY A 70 -23.15 -3.30 7.42
N ASP A 71 -21.98 -3.77 7.87
CA ASP A 71 -21.42 -5.06 7.53
C ASP A 71 -21.81 -6.12 8.57
N CYS A 72 -22.19 -7.28 8.06
CA CYS A 72 -22.61 -8.38 8.90
C CYS A 72 -21.41 -9.10 9.52
N ASN A 73 -21.33 -9.15 10.86
CA ASN A 73 -20.15 -9.57 11.62
C ASN A 73 -18.87 -8.84 11.15
N GLY A 74 -19.01 -7.57 10.75
CA GLY A 74 -17.85 -6.76 10.41
C GLY A 74 -17.00 -6.43 11.63
N ASP A 75 -15.76 -6.03 11.39
CA ASP A 75 -14.81 -5.62 12.42
C ASP A 75 -15.12 -4.21 12.97
N GLY A 76 -16.14 -3.53 12.43
CA GLY A 76 -16.49 -2.15 12.74
C GLY A 76 -15.61 -1.13 12.01
N PRO A 77 -15.81 0.18 12.30
CA PRO A 77 -15.04 1.23 11.65
C PRO A 77 -13.60 1.29 12.15
N ASP A 78 -12.69 1.53 11.22
CA ASP A 78 -11.27 1.72 11.49
C ASP A 78 -10.99 3.13 12.00
N MET A 79 -10.03 3.26 12.92
CA MET A 79 -9.61 4.55 13.44
C MET A 79 -8.59 5.21 12.49
N CYS A 80 -8.93 6.39 11.97
CA CYS A 80 -8.05 7.20 11.14
C CYS A 80 -6.99 7.94 11.98
N TRP A 81 -5.96 8.48 11.31
CA TRP A 81 -4.82 9.15 11.96
C TRP A 81 -5.23 10.40 12.77
N ASP A 82 -6.33 11.06 12.41
CA ASP A 82 -6.86 12.24 13.07
C ASP A 82 -7.79 11.91 14.26
N GLY A 83 -7.98 10.61 14.54
CA GLY A 83 -8.88 10.11 15.57
C GLY A 83 -10.36 10.05 15.16
N SER A 84 -10.67 10.28 13.88
CA SER A 84 -11.97 9.91 13.31
C SER A 84 -12.08 8.39 13.11
N TYR A 85 -13.29 7.91 12.86
CA TYR A 85 -13.58 6.50 12.61
C TYR A 85 -14.35 6.39 11.30
N GLU A 86 -13.82 5.63 10.34
CA GLU A 86 -14.41 5.45 9.02
C GLU A 86 -14.47 3.96 8.66
N CYS A 87 -15.48 3.57 7.88
CA CYS A 87 -15.73 2.17 7.52
C CYS A 87 -14.82 1.67 6.41
N ASP A 88 -14.32 2.59 5.58
CA ASP A 88 -13.33 2.30 4.56
C ASP A 88 -12.08 3.13 4.84
N ALA A 89 -10.91 2.48 4.81
CA ALA A 89 -9.62 3.16 4.97
C ALA A 89 -9.35 4.23 3.89
N SER A 90 -10.09 4.19 2.78
CA SER A 90 -10.00 5.21 1.71
C SER A 90 -10.79 6.48 2.01
N ASP A 91 -11.75 6.42 2.94
CA ASP A 91 -12.52 7.58 3.40
C ASP A 91 -11.82 8.30 4.56
N CYS A 92 -10.77 7.70 5.13
CA CYS A 92 -9.92 8.39 6.07
C CYS A 92 -9.27 9.61 5.42
N PRO A 93 -9.22 10.76 6.13
CA PRO A 93 -8.56 11.95 5.60
C PRO A 93 -7.08 11.67 5.38
N ASP A 94 -6.53 12.18 4.27
CA ASP A 94 -5.09 12.14 4.01
C ASP A 94 -4.32 12.78 5.18
N GLN A 95 -3.28 12.10 5.64
CA GLN A 95 -2.41 12.64 6.67
C GLN A 95 -1.75 13.94 6.17
N PRO A 96 -1.91 15.09 6.86
CA PRO A 96 -1.30 16.36 6.49
C PRO A 96 0.18 16.24 6.81
N GLY A 97 0.91 15.72 5.84
CA GLY A 97 2.33 15.49 5.90
C GLY A 97 2.70 14.09 5.44
N GLY A 98 3.75 14.06 4.63
CA GLY A 98 4.29 12.86 4.01
C GLY A 98 5.80 12.85 4.09
N SER A 99 6.38 11.74 3.63
CA SER A 99 7.82 11.62 3.42
C SER A 99 8.15 11.93 1.96
N VAL A 100 9.03 12.90 1.72
CA VAL A 100 9.57 13.19 0.37
C VAL A 100 10.99 12.66 0.29
N GLU A 101 11.25 11.80 -0.68
CA GLU A 101 12.59 11.27 -0.93
C GLU A 101 13.35 12.22 -1.85
N ILE A 102 14.52 12.69 -1.38
CA ILE A 102 15.42 13.50 -2.21
C ILE A 102 16.42 12.57 -2.86
N HIS A 103 16.46 12.58 -4.18
CA HIS A 103 17.38 11.76 -4.95
C HIS A 103 18.67 12.53 -5.25
N TYR A 104 19.77 11.81 -5.40
CA TYR A 104 21.01 12.34 -5.95
C TYR A 104 21.49 11.48 -7.10
N ASN A 105 22.13 12.12 -8.06
CA ASN A 105 22.95 11.51 -9.09
C ASN A 105 24.25 12.31 -9.14
N SER A 106 25.37 11.68 -8.79
CA SER A 106 26.66 12.38 -8.70
C SER A 106 27.79 11.52 -9.23
N ASP A 107 28.61 12.08 -10.11
CA ASP A 107 29.86 11.45 -10.56
C ASP A 107 31.01 11.63 -9.56
N GLU A 108 30.82 12.52 -8.56
CA GLU A 108 31.79 12.80 -7.51
C GLU A 108 31.27 12.44 -6.12
N ALA A 109 32.17 12.29 -5.15
CA ALA A 109 31.81 12.00 -3.77
C ALA A 109 31.36 13.28 -3.04
N ILE A 110 30.20 13.20 -2.39
CA ILE A 110 29.57 14.33 -1.68
C ILE A 110 30.00 14.30 -0.21
N ALA A 111 30.57 15.40 0.29
CA ALA A 111 30.98 15.54 1.70
C ALA A 111 30.05 16.46 2.51
N GLY A 112 29.25 17.27 1.83
CA GLY A 112 28.24 18.12 2.45
C GLY A 112 27.17 18.51 1.45
N PHE A 113 25.97 18.76 1.96
CA PHE A 113 24.86 19.27 1.15
C PHE A 113 24.04 20.28 1.96
N GLN A 114 23.51 21.27 1.26
CA GLN A 114 22.55 22.22 1.76
C GLN A 114 21.54 22.50 0.65
N PHE A 115 20.25 22.53 0.98
CA PHE A 115 19.21 22.95 0.05
C PHE A 115 18.03 23.54 0.82
N GLY A 116 17.36 24.50 0.21
CA GLY A 116 16.03 24.97 0.60
C GLY A 116 14.95 24.08 0.02
N VAL A 117 13.81 24.00 0.69
CA VAL A 117 12.60 23.34 0.19
C VAL A 117 11.48 24.36 0.18
N SER A 118 10.81 24.53 -0.96
CA SER A 118 9.60 25.33 -1.11
C SER A 118 8.37 24.45 -1.37
N GLY A 119 7.17 25.01 -1.16
CA GLY A 119 5.89 24.33 -1.39
C GLY A 119 5.34 23.49 -0.23
N VAL A 120 6.20 23.03 0.67
CA VAL A 120 5.84 22.27 1.90
C VAL A 120 6.63 22.80 3.09
N ASP A 121 6.25 22.48 4.33
CA ASP A 121 7.02 22.80 5.54
C ASP A 121 7.82 21.59 6.00
N VAL A 122 9.15 21.70 6.09
CA VAL A 122 10.01 20.57 6.51
C VAL A 122 10.04 20.45 8.03
N THR A 123 9.60 19.31 8.55
CA THR A 123 9.57 19.02 10.00
C THR A 123 10.80 18.23 10.46
N ALA A 124 11.26 17.28 9.67
CA ALA A 124 12.48 16.52 9.94
C ALA A 124 13.13 16.05 8.62
N ALA A 125 14.38 15.62 8.70
CA ALA A 125 15.09 15.01 7.58
C ALA A 125 16.05 13.95 8.12
N SER A 126 15.96 12.72 7.63
CA SER A 126 16.82 11.62 8.06
C SER A 126 16.89 10.49 7.03
N GLY A 127 17.76 9.51 7.24
CA GLY A 127 17.86 8.33 6.39
C GLY A 127 18.63 8.56 5.08
N GLY A 128 18.38 7.68 4.10
CA GLY A 128 19.07 7.68 2.80
C GLY A 128 20.57 7.37 2.88
N ALA A 129 21.28 7.79 1.85
CA ALA A 129 22.73 7.70 1.75
C ALA A 129 23.42 8.57 2.83
N ALA A 130 22.85 9.73 3.18
CA ALA A 130 23.35 10.58 4.25
C ALA A 130 23.32 9.86 5.60
N GLY A 131 22.18 9.25 5.97
CA GLY A 131 22.06 8.48 7.19
C GLY A 131 23.00 7.27 7.22
N SER A 132 23.14 6.56 6.10
CA SER A 132 24.03 5.40 5.98
C SER A 132 25.52 5.76 6.07
N ALA A 133 25.90 6.92 5.54
CA ALA A 133 27.25 7.46 5.63
C ALA A 133 27.54 8.13 6.99
N GLY A 134 26.55 8.24 7.88
CA GLY A 134 26.69 8.83 9.21
C GLY A 134 26.73 10.36 9.21
N PHE A 135 26.07 10.98 8.24
CA PHE A 135 25.91 12.44 8.20
C PHE A 135 24.97 12.90 9.30
N THR A 136 25.29 14.05 9.89
CA THR A 136 24.35 14.79 10.74
C THR A 136 23.52 15.68 9.84
N VAL A 137 22.22 15.37 9.76
CA VAL A 137 21.24 16.18 9.02
C VAL A 137 20.49 17.05 10.03
N SER A 138 20.32 18.32 9.69
CA SER A 138 19.57 19.31 10.49
C SER A 138 18.63 20.08 9.58
N THR A 139 17.41 20.30 10.06
CA THR A 139 16.39 21.08 9.37
C THR A 139 16.09 22.36 10.15
N GLY A 140 15.83 23.45 9.44
CA GLY A 140 15.42 24.71 10.07
C GLY A 140 15.02 25.75 9.02
N ASN A 141 13.89 26.43 9.23
CA ASN A 141 13.31 27.38 8.28
C ASN A 141 13.26 26.82 6.84
N ASN A 142 12.81 25.57 6.67
CA ASN A 142 12.77 24.90 5.37
C ASN A 142 14.11 24.71 4.66
N THR A 143 15.23 24.98 5.32
CA THR A 143 16.57 24.62 4.85
C THR A 143 16.99 23.31 5.50
N VAL A 144 17.52 22.40 4.69
CA VAL A 144 18.09 21.13 5.12
C VAL A 144 19.59 21.20 4.91
N ILE A 145 20.35 20.87 5.94
CA ILE A 145 21.81 20.88 5.93
C ILE A 145 22.28 19.51 6.40
N GLY A 146 23.13 18.86 5.61
CA GLY A 146 23.78 17.61 5.96
C GLY A 146 25.29 17.73 5.86
N PHE A 147 25.98 17.41 6.95
CA PHE A 147 27.44 17.36 6.97
C PHE A 147 27.94 16.20 7.83
N SER A 148 29.15 15.73 7.53
CA SER A 148 29.83 14.71 8.35
C SER A 148 30.88 15.34 9.25
N LEU A 149 30.75 15.15 10.58
CA LEU A 149 31.77 15.54 11.55
C LEU A 149 32.98 14.59 11.58
N THR A 150 32.84 13.40 11.01
CA THR A 150 33.91 12.37 10.96
C THR A 150 34.71 12.42 9.66
N GLY A 151 34.31 13.27 8.70
CA GLY A 151 34.89 13.33 7.37
C GLY A 151 34.43 12.19 6.45
N ALA A 152 33.31 11.55 6.76
CA ALA A 152 32.69 10.57 5.88
C ALA A 152 32.09 11.28 4.64
N THR A 153 32.12 10.60 3.50
CA THR A 153 31.56 11.08 2.25
C THR A 153 30.55 10.07 1.70
N ILE A 154 29.57 10.58 0.96
CA ILE A 154 28.65 9.77 0.16
C ILE A 154 29.36 9.49 -1.17
N ALA A 155 29.45 8.22 -1.54
CA ALA A 155 30.13 7.82 -2.77
C ALA A 155 29.40 8.36 -4.01
N ALA A 156 30.16 8.54 -5.10
CA ALA A 156 29.57 8.79 -6.42
C ALA A 156 28.61 7.66 -6.81
N GLY A 157 27.50 8.02 -7.43
CA GLY A 157 26.43 7.12 -7.83
C GLY A 157 25.07 7.79 -7.82
N GLU A 158 24.04 6.97 -7.92
CA GLU A 158 22.63 7.37 -7.87
C GLU A 158 21.93 6.73 -6.66
N GLY A 159 20.94 7.43 -6.10
CA GLY A 159 20.11 6.89 -5.04
C GLY A 159 19.36 7.94 -4.25
N VAL A 160 18.80 7.54 -3.09
CA VAL A 160 18.14 8.46 -2.16
C VAL A 160 19.20 9.10 -1.27
N LEU A 161 19.33 10.42 -1.32
CA LEU A 161 20.26 11.20 -0.50
C LEU A 161 19.77 11.26 0.94
N VAL A 162 18.53 11.71 1.13
CA VAL A 162 17.87 11.90 2.43
C VAL A 162 16.36 11.84 2.25
N VAL A 163 15.65 11.42 3.28
CA VAL A 163 14.18 11.44 3.33
C VAL A 163 13.74 12.60 4.21
N LEU A 164 12.83 13.44 3.70
CA LEU A 164 12.27 14.58 4.39
C LEU A 164 10.89 14.24 4.93
N ASP A 165 10.65 14.52 6.21
CA ASP A 165 9.31 14.53 6.78
C ASP A 165 8.75 15.94 6.63
N VAL A 166 7.70 16.09 5.82
CA VAL A 166 7.12 17.40 5.49
C VAL A 166 5.67 17.47 5.91
N THR A 167 5.16 18.68 6.13
CA THR A 167 3.75 18.97 6.34
C THR A 167 3.28 19.97 5.29
N GLY A 168 2.09 19.77 4.72
CA GLY A 168 1.55 20.63 3.67
C GLY A 168 0.99 19.83 2.49
N SER A 169 0.30 20.52 1.58
CA SER A 169 -0.36 19.92 0.41
C SER A 169 0.20 20.43 -0.93
N GLY A 170 1.36 21.10 -0.91
CA GLY A 170 2.05 21.55 -2.11
C GLY A 170 3.09 20.53 -2.59
N ASP A 171 3.60 20.73 -3.80
CA ASP A 171 4.73 19.97 -4.32
C ASP A 171 6.03 20.49 -3.71
N ALA A 172 6.85 19.60 -3.16
CA ALA A 172 8.15 19.95 -2.59
C ALA A 172 9.16 20.21 -3.71
N CYS A 173 9.69 21.44 -3.77
CA CYS A 173 10.73 21.82 -4.74
C CYS A 173 12.00 22.29 -4.04
N LEU A 174 13.14 21.80 -4.52
CA LEU A 174 14.46 22.16 -4.04
C LEU A 174 14.90 23.52 -4.61
N GLU A 175 15.41 24.36 -3.74
CA GLU A 175 15.96 25.69 -4.05
C GLU A 175 17.33 25.87 -3.39
N ASP A 176 18.13 26.82 -3.86
CA ASP A 176 19.43 27.18 -3.26
C ASP A 176 20.33 25.98 -2.93
N VAL A 177 20.41 25.01 -3.84
CA VAL A 177 21.19 23.78 -3.66
C VAL A 177 22.68 24.08 -3.69
N ILE A 178 23.39 23.64 -2.65
CA ILE A 178 24.83 23.73 -2.49
C ILE A 178 25.34 22.36 -2.09
N ILE A 179 26.16 21.76 -2.93
CA ILE A 179 26.84 20.49 -2.66
C ILE A 179 28.33 20.75 -2.54
N SER A 180 29.02 20.07 -1.63
CA SER A 180 30.45 20.22 -1.44
C SER A 180 31.23 18.91 -1.49
N ASP A 181 32.46 19.00 -1.98
CA ASP A 181 33.43 17.90 -1.99
C ASP A 181 34.14 17.74 -0.64
N SER A 182 34.97 16.69 -0.52
CA SER A 182 35.77 16.41 0.69
C SER A 182 36.78 17.51 1.07
N SER A 183 37.10 18.43 0.15
CA SER A 183 37.98 19.58 0.38
C SER A 183 37.21 20.85 0.74
N GLY A 184 35.87 20.81 0.74
CA GLY A 184 34.99 21.94 0.99
C GLY A 184 34.76 22.86 -0.21
N ASN A 185 35.15 22.43 -1.42
CA ASN A 185 34.82 23.15 -2.64
C ASN A 185 33.36 22.87 -3.03
N ALA A 186 32.66 23.89 -3.55
CA ALA A 186 31.33 23.70 -4.08
C ALA A 186 31.39 22.90 -5.39
N LEU A 187 30.59 21.84 -5.48
CA LEU A 187 30.34 21.09 -6.71
C LEU A 187 29.21 21.74 -7.49
N ASP A 188 29.28 21.68 -8.81
CA ASP A 188 28.21 22.17 -9.67
C ASP A 188 27.04 21.19 -9.66
N ALA A 189 25.90 21.65 -9.12
CA ALA A 189 24.73 20.84 -8.88
C ALA A 189 23.48 21.50 -9.46
N THR A 190 22.68 20.72 -10.18
CA THR A 190 21.39 21.15 -10.74
C THR A 190 20.25 20.36 -10.11
N VAL A 191 19.05 20.96 -10.11
CA VAL A 191 17.83 20.30 -9.65
C VAL A 191 17.03 19.83 -10.85
N GLU A 192 16.77 18.54 -10.90
CA GLU A 192 15.87 17.88 -11.85
C GLU A 192 14.59 17.46 -11.11
N ASP A 193 13.44 17.60 -11.78
CA ASP A 193 12.13 17.17 -11.27
C ASP A 193 11.82 17.64 -9.84
N CYS A 194 12.30 18.83 -9.47
CA CYS A 194 12.17 19.45 -8.14
C CYS A 194 12.82 18.70 -6.96
N THR A 195 13.10 17.40 -7.05
CA THR A 195 13.49 16.54 -5.92
C THR A 195 14.77 15.74 -6.18
N THR A 196 15.32 15.80 -7.39
CA THR A 196 16.55 15.11 -7.78
C THR A 196 17.68 16.10 -7.92
N ILE A 197 18.79 15.85 -7.23
CA ILE A 197 20.01 16.65 -7.31
C ILE A 197 20.99 15.95 -8.25
N SER A 198 21.33 16.58 -9.37
CA SER A 198 22.32 16.08 -10.33
C SER A 198 23.63 16.86 -10.14
N VAL A 199 24.74 16.17 -9.89
CA VAL A 199 26.05 16.75 -9.58
C VAL A 199 27.06 16.27 -10.61
N GLY A 200 27.71 17.19 -11.31
CA GLY A 200 28.72 16.87 -12.32
C GLY A 200 28.17 16.47 -13.71
N GLY A 201 26.84 16.46 -13.90
CA GLY A 201 26.18 16.07 -15.15
C GLY A 201 25.82 17.21 -16.12
N GLY A 202 26.26 18.46 -15.86
CA GLY A 202 25.87 19.63 -16.67
C GLY A 202 26.74 19.87 -17.92
N ASP A 203 27.94 19.29 -17.96
CA ASP A 203 28.92 19.58 -19.00
C ASP A 203 28.93 18.48 -20.08
N VAL A 204 28.25 18.73 -21.19
CA VAL A 204 28.50 18.02 -22.44
C VAL A 204 29.80 18.59 -23.00
N TYR A 205 30.88 17.84 -22.84
CA TYR A 205 32.18 18.21 -23.37
C TYR A 205 32.22 18.07 -24.89
N GLY A 206 32.64 19.14 -25.57
CA GLY A 206 32.86 19.15 -27.02
C GLY A 206 33.20 20.56 -27.52
N CYS A 207 33.57 20.69 -28.79
CA CYS A 207 33.94 22.00 -29.31
C CYS A 207 32.74 22.97 -29.32
N THR A 208 32.86 24.09 -28.61
CA THR A 208 31.80 25.13 -28.52
C THR A 208 31.97 26.26 -29.54
N ASP A 209 33.07 26.28 -30.29
CA ASP A 209 33.35 27.29 -31.32
C ASP A 209 32.62 26.97 -32.63
N MET A 210 31.73 27.86 -33.07
CA MET A 210 30.95 27.71 -34.31
C MET A 210 31.80 27.76 -35.59
N ASP A 211 33.02 28.30 -35.51
CA ASP A 211 33.96 28.38 -36.63
C ASP A 211 34.87 27.13 -36.75
N ALA A 212 34.80 26.21 -35.78
CA ALA A 212 35.54 24.96 -35.82
C ALA A 212 34.79 23.87 -36.63
N CYS A 213 35.55 22.98 -37.27
CA CYS A 213 35.01 21.92 -38.12
C CYS A 213 34.26 20.84 -37.34
N ASN A 214 34.59 20.66 -36.06
CA ASN A 214 33.99 19.69 -35.15
C ASN A 214 33.13 20.36 -34.07
N TYR A 215 32.58 21.55 -34.36
CA TYR A 215 31.59 22.20 -33.50
C TYR A 215 30.48 21.21 -33.09
N ASN A 216 30.25 21.09 -31.79
CA ASN A 216 29.18 20.29 -31.21
C ASN A 216 28.14 21.23 -30.61
N ALA A 217 26.95 21.29 -31.22
CA ALA A 217 25.86 22.15 -30.76
C ALA A 217 25.28 21.72 -29.40
N ASP A 218 25.48 20.47 -29.01
CA ASP A 218 25.04 19.94 -27.73
C ASP A 218 26.09 20.17 -26.63
N ALA A 219 27.31 20.63 -26.98
CA ALA A 219 28.36 20.88 -26.01
C ALA A 219 28.06 22.12 -25.15
N THR A 220 28.06 21.93 -23.84
CA THR A 220 27.89 23.00 -22.84
C THR A 220 29.24 23.45 -22.25
N ALA A 221 30.32 22.69 -22.48
CA ALA A 221 31.69 23.04 -22.09
C ALA A 221 32.72 22.68 -23.19
N ASP A 222 33.64 23.62 -23.47
CA ASP A 222 34.73 23.38 -24.43
C ASP A 222 35.76 22.40 -23.88
N ASP A 223 36.00 21.32 -24.61
CA ASP A 223 36.99 20.29 -24.25
C ASP A 223 38.36 20.54 -24.91
N GLY A 224 38.51 21.66 -25.62
CA GLY A 224 39.74 22.01 -26.33
C GLY A 224 40.02 21.11 -27.54
N SER A 225 39.03 20.31 -27.96
CA SER A 225 39.15 19.46 -29.15
C SER A 225 38.85 20.21 -30.45
N CYS A 226 38.54 21.52 -30.42
CA CYS A 226 38.22 22.30 -31.60
C CYS A 226 39.30 22.19 -32.70
N ASP A 227 38.89 21.64 -33.85
CA ASP A 227 39.69 21.50 -35.05
C ASP A 227 39.32 22.61 -36.04
N TYR A 228 40.24 23.54 -36.27
CA TYR A 228 40.06 24.66 -37.20
C TYR A 228 40.52 24.34 -38.63
N GLY A 229 40.93 23.10 -38.90
CA GLY A 229 41.55 22.72 -40.17
C GLY A 229 42.96 23.31 -40.31
N SER A 230 43.89 22.54 -40.84
CA SER A 230 45.20 23.09 -41.21
C SER A 230 45.06 23.94 -42.47
N MET A 231 45.44 25.22 -42.38
CA MET A 231 45.61 26.11 -43.55
C MET A 231 46.83 25.72 -44.38
#